data_AF-A0A7V9C7U5-F1
#
_entry.id   AF-A0A7V9C7U5-F1
#
_cell.length_a   1.000
_cell.length_b   1.000
_cell.length_c   1.000
_cell.angle_alpha   90.00
_cell.angle_beta   90.00
_cell.angle_gamma   90.00
#
_symmetry.space_group_name_H-M   'P 1'
#
loop_
_entity.id
_entity.type
_entity.pdbx_description
1 polymer ?
#
loop_
_entity_poly.entity_id
_entity_poly.type
_entity_poly.pdbx_seq_one_letter_code
_entity_poly.pdbx_strand_id
1 'polypeptide(L)'
;MLTTLTTDMVLAVAEGEEPSGVDLLLPATSELIAGIIAFAIVFFVVWKFAGPAINLTLEKRQAAIKGQIEAAETEKAEAAALLDDYKTQLAGARGDAARIIDEAKQAGENVRNDIIAKANAEAEGIIGKARTEADTEKARALQDARSDMANLSLDLAEKVVRNSIDRDAQRSLVEAYLADLDRMSN
;
A
#
# COMPACT_ATOMS: atom_id res chain seq x y z
N MET A 1 79.15 15.47 71.49
CA MET A 1 78.73 14.61 72.62
C MET A 1 77.24 14.74 72.81
N LEU A 2 76.45 14.12 71.93
CA LEU A 2 75.01 14.39 71.77
C LEU A 2 74.19 13.08 71.68
N THR A 3 74.67 12.01 72.31
CA THR A 3 74.15 10.65 72.10
C THR A 3 73.90 9.84 73.37
N THR A 4 74.01 10.44 74.57
CA THR A 4 73.89 9.68 75.84
C THR A 4 72.61 9.98 76.63
N LEU A 5 71.90 11.08 76.37
CA LEU A 5 70.73 11.48 77.17
C LEU A 5 69.40 10.88 76.68
N THR A 6 69.36 10.33 75.47
CA THR A 6 68.21 9.57 74.95
C THR A 6 68.16 8.14 75.49
N THR A 7 69.26 7.62 76.03
CA THR A 7 69.35 6.24 76.52
C THR A 7 68.74 6.09 77.92
N ASP A 8 68.87 7.09 78.79
CA ASP A 8 68.35 7.02 80.16
C ASP A 8 66.82 7.20 80.23
N MET A 9 66.18 7.79 79.21
CA MET A 9 64.71 7.84 79.13
C MET A 9 64.09 6.53 78.62
N VAL A 10 64.89 5.66 78.00
CA VAL A 10 64.47 4.33 77.53
C VAL A 10 64.67 3.26 78.61
N LEU A 11 65.50 3.51 79.62
CA LEU A 11 65.85 2.52 80.67
C LEU A 11 65.00 2.64 81.96
N ALA A 12 64.19 3.69 82.13
CA ALA A 12 63.29 3.83 83.28
C ALA A 12 61.96 3.05 83.16
N VAL A 13 61.82 2.16 82.16
CA VAL A 13 60.63 1.30 81.96
C VAL A 13 60.85 -0.12 82.48
N ALA A 14 62.01 -0.46 83.03
CA ALA A 14 62.28 -1.81 83.50
C ALA A 14 62.75 -1.82 84.95
N GLU A 15 62.07 -2.68 85.73
CA GLU A 15 62.31 -3.13 87.13
C GLU A 15 61.38 -2.45 88.16
N GLY A 16 60.42 -3.14 88.77
CA GLY A 16 60.00 -4.53 88.65
C GLY A 16 58.99 -4.87 89.75
N GLU A 17 58.09 -5.81 89.46
CA GLU A 17 57.49 -6.68 90.47
C GLU A 17 57.01 -7.94 89.74
N GLU A 18 57.51 -9.10 90.15
CA GLU A 18 57.11 -10.38 89.55
C GLU A 18 55.63 -10.66 89.85
N PRO A 19 54.75 -10.80 88.84
CA PRO A 19 53.42 -11.30 89.08
C PRO A 19 53.49 -12.83 89.13
N SER A 20 52.98 -13.37 90.23
CA SER A 20 52.56 -14.76 90.34
C SER A 20 51.88 -15.25 89.06
N GLY A 21 52.07 -16.53 88.67
CA GLY A 21 51.55 -17.11 87.42
C GLY A 21 50.03 -17.08 87.21
N VAL A 22 49.29 -16.42 88.09
CA VAL A 22 47.85 -16.14 88.02
C VAL A 22 47.55 -14.70 87.55
N ASP A 23 48.45 -13.74 87.81
CA ASP A 23 48.37 -12.35 87.30
C ASP A 23 48.76 -12.23 85.83
N LEU A 24 49.45 -13.24 85.28
CA LEU A 24 49.71 -13.32 83.83
C LEU A 24 48.49 -13.82 83.05
N LEU A 25 47.53 -14.44 83.74
CA LEU A 25 46.29 -15.00 83.17
C LEU A 25 45.10 -14.04 83.31
N LEU A 26 45.14 -13.13 84.28
CA LEU A 26 44.14 -12.08 84.48
C LEU A 26 44.82 -10.70 84.31
N PRO A 27 44.62 -10.01 83.17
CA PRO A 27 45.23 -8.71 82.96
C PRO A 27 44.78 -7.72 84.04
N ALA A 28 45.65 -6.77 84.39
CA ALA A 28 45.33 -5.70 85.32
C ALA A 28 43.97 -5.07 84.98
N THR A 29 43.15 -4.80 85.99
CA THR A 29 41.78 -4.27 85.78
C THR A 29 41.75 -3.00 84.93
N SER A 30 42.83 -2.22 84.93
CA SER A 30 43.04 -1.06 84.05
C SER A 30 43.10 -1.42 82.57
N GLU A 31 43.80 -2.49 82.18
CA GLU A 31 43.91 -2.95 80.79
C GLU A 31 42.58 -3.53 80.29
N LEU A 32 41.87 -4.25 81.16
CA LEU A 32 40.53 -4.76 80.85
C LEU A 32 39.54 -3.61 80.62
N ILE A 33 39.56 -2.57 81.46
CA ILE A 33 38.71 -1.38 81.32
C ILE A 33 39.07 -0.61 80.04
N ALA A 34 40.35 -0.41 79.75
CA ALA A 34 40.80 0.24 78.51
C ALA A 34 40.39 -0.55 77.27
N GLY A 35 40.51 -1.89 77.31
CA GLY A 35 40.07 -2.78 76.24
C GLY A 35 38.55 -2.74 76.01
N ILE A 36 37.76 -2.71 77.08
CA ILE A 36 36.29 -2.56 77.00
C ILE A 36 35.92 -1.20 76.41
N ILE A 37 36.59 -0.12 76.80
CA ILE A 37 36.35 1.22 76.25
C ILE A 37 36.70 1.26 74.75
N ALA A 38 37.86 0.71 74.37
CA ALA A 38 38.26 0.63 72.96
C ALA A 38 37.28 -0.22 72.13
N PHE A 39 36.84 -1.37 72.66
CA PHE A 39 35.83 -2.21 72.04
C PHE A 39 34.48 -1.48 71.90
N ALA A 40 34.04 -0.78 72.94
CA ALA A 40 32.79 -0.02 72.92
C ALA A 40 32.81 1.11 71.88
N ILE A 41 33.94 1.81 71.74
CA ILE A 41 34.12 2.86 70.72
C ILE A 41 34.03 2.26 69.31
N VAL A 42 34.78 1.18 69.04
CA VAL A 42 34.73 0.50 67.73
C VAL A 42 33.33 -0.06 67.45
N PHE A 43 32.71 -0.70 68.44
CA PHE A 43 31.36 -1.24 68.33
C PHE A 43 30.34 -0.14 68.02
N PHE A 44 30.43 1.02 68.70
CA PHE A 44 29.55 2.15 68.44
C PHE A 44 29.73 2.69 67.02
N VAL A 45 30.97 2.82 66.54
CA VAL A 45 31.26 3.23 65.15
C VAL A 45 30.69 2.21 64.17
N VAL A 46 30.98 0.92 64.33
CA VAL A 46 30.46 -0.13 63.45
C VAL A 46 28.94 -0.16 63.45
N TRP A 47 28.29 -0.08 64.61
CA TRP A 47 26.83 -0.07 64.70
C TRP A 47 26.22 1.17 64.02
N LYS A 48 26.82 2.34 64.23
CA LYS A 48 26.38 3.61 63.62
C LYS A 48 26.54 3.63 62.10
N PHE A 49 27.57 2.98 61.55
CA PHE A 49 27.89 3.02 60.11
C PHE A 49 27.41 1.79 59.33
N ALA A 50 27.43 0.58 59.90
CA ALA A 50 27.04 -0.65 59.22
C ALA A 50 25.54 -0.75 58.96
N GLY A 51 24.71 -0.35 59.94
CA GLY A 51 23.25 -0.30 59.80
C GLY A 51 22.78 0.50 58.57
N PRO A 52 23.13 1.80 58.44
CA PRO A 52 22.71 2.60 57.29
C PRO A 52 23.32 2.13 55.97
N ALA A 53 24.56 1.62 55.95
CA ALA A 53 25.20 1.14 54.73
C ALA A 53 24.51 -0.12 54.15
N ILE A 54 24.08 -1.04 55.02
CA ILE A 54 23.36 -2.26 54.62
C ILE A 54 21.96 -1.89 54.11
N ASN A 55 21.21 -1.05 54.84
CA ASN A 55 19.88 -0.62 54.44
C ASN A 55 19.88 0.09 53.08
N LEU A 56 20.84 1.01 52.87
CA LEU A 56 20.98 1.71 51.59
C LEU A 56 21.20 0.75 50.41
N THR A 57 21.98 -0.32 50.62
CA THR A 57 22.24 -1.31 49.56
C THR A 57 21.01 -2.18 49.29
N LEU A 58 20.27 -2.56 50.32
CA LEU A 58 19.04 -3.32 50.19
C LEU A 58 17.93 -2.51 49.52
N GLU A 59 17.75 -1.24 49.92
CA GLU A 59 16.81 -0.32 49.30
C GLU A 59 17.13 -0.11 47.81
N LYS A 60 18.40 0.11 47.46
CA LYS A 60 18.83 0.21 46.06
C LYS A 60 18.52 -1.05 45.26
N ARG A 61 18.77 -2.23 45.83
CA ARG A 61 18.44 -3.51 45.16
C ARG A 61 16.93 -3.70 45.00
N GLN A 62 16.15 -3.40 46.04
CA GLN A 62 14.69 -3.49 45.99
C GLN A 62 14.11 -2.51 44.97
N ALA A 63 14.59 -1.26 44.95
CA ALA A 63 14.18 -0.25 43.98
C ALA A 63 14.54 -0.67 42.54
N ALA A 64 15.75 -1.20 42.33
CA ALA A 64 16.17 -1.68 41.01
C ALA A 64 15.32 -2.87 40.53
N ILE A 65 15.01 -3.84 41.41
CA ILE A 65 14.18 -4.99 41.07
C ILE A 65 12.74 -4.55 40.77
N LYS A 66 12.16 -3.69 41.61
CA LYS A 66 10.82 -3.14 41.37
C LYS A 66 10.77 -2.39 40.04
N GLY A 67 11.73 -1.52 39.78
CA GLY A 67 11.80 -0.78 38.52
C GLY A 67 11.96 -1.69 37.30
N GLN A 68 12.73 -2.77 37.41
CA GLN A 68 12.85 -3.76 36.32
C GLN A 68 11.54 -4.53 36.09
N ILE A 69 10.82 -4.90 37.16
CA ILE A 69 9.53 -5.58 37.04
C ILE A 69 8.49 -4.65 36.42
N GLU A 70 8.39 -3.41 36.91
CA GLU A 70 7.47 -2.39 36.38
C GLU A 70 7.78 -2.07 34.91
N ALA A 71 9.05 -1.96 34.54
CA ALA A 71 9.46 -1.76 33.15
C ALA A 71 9.08 -2.96 32.28
N ALA A 72 9.31 -4.20 32.75
CA ALA A 72 8.96 -5.41 32.00
C ALA A 72 7.44 -5.58 31.85
N GLU A 73 6.66 -5.23 32.88
CA GLU A 73 5.20 -5.23 32.80
C GLU A 73 4.68 -4.18 31.83
N THR A 74 5.27 -2.98 31.85
CA THR A 74 4.92 -1.90 30.92
C THR A 74 5.25 -2.27 29.49
N GLU A 75 6.46 -2.77 29.22
CA GLU A 75 6.88 -3.21 27.90
C GLU A 75 6.01 -4.36 27.37
N LYS A 76 5.62 -5.30 28.24
CA LYS A 76 4.70 -6.37 27.88
C LYS A 76 3.29 -5.85 27.56
N ALA A 77 2.80 -4.87 28.32
CA ALA A 77 1.51 -4.24 28.06
C ALA A 77 1.51 -3.47 26.73
N GLU A 78 2.57 -2.70 26.46
CA GLU A 78 2.78 -1.99 25.20
C GLU A 78 2.88 -2.96 24.02
N ALA A 79 3.64 -4.04 24.15
CA ALA A 79 3.75 -5.07 23.12
C ALA A 79 2.39 -5.74 22.84
N ALA A 80 1.59 -6.01 23.87
CA ALA A 80 0.25 -6.56 23.71
C ALA A 80 -0.70 -5.58 23.00
N ALA A 81 -0.67 -4.30 23.38
CA ALA A 81 -1.47 -3.25 22.75
C ALA A 81 -1.07 -3.06 21.28
N LEU A 82 0.23 -3.02 20.99
CA LEU A 82 0.75 -2.91 19.63
C LEU A 82 0.34 -4.12 18.78
N LEU A 83 0.39 -5.33 19.34
CA LEU A 83 -0.05 -6.54 18.63
C LEU A 83 -1.54 -6.51 18.31
N ASP A 84 -2.38 -6.00 19.22
CA ASP A 84 -3.81 -5.84 18.99
C ASP A 84 -4.10 -4.79 17.90
N ASP A 85 -3.40 -3.66 17.92
CA ASP A 85 -3.48 -2.64 16.89
C ASP A 85 -3.04 -3.20 15.52
N TYR A 86 -1.92 -3.91 15.45
CA TYR A 86 -1.49 -4.59 14.23
C TYR A 86 -2.52 -5.60 13.71
N LYS A 87 -3.17 -6.37 14.59
CA LYS A 87 -4.22 -7.31 14.19
C LYS A 87 -5.43 -6.57 13.62
N THR A 88 -5.82 -5.46 14.25
CA THR A 88 -6.91 -4.60 13.80
C THR A 88 -6.61 -3.99 12.44
N GLN A 89 -5.40 -3.42 12.27
CA GLN A 89 -4.94 -2.90 10.99
C GLN A 89 -4.90 -3.98 9.91
N LEU A 90 -4.42 -5.19 10.22
CA LEU A 90 -4.39 -6.30 9.27
C LEU A 90 -5.79 -6.76 8.86
N ALA A 91 -6.73 -6.80 9.81
CA ALA A 91 -8.13 -7.12 9.54
C ALA A 91 -8.77 -6.03 8.66
N GLY A 92 -8.54 -4.76 8.97
CA GLY A 92 -8.97 -3.61 8.16
C GLY A 92 -8.43 -3.67 6.74
N ALA A 93 -7.12 -3.88 6.59
CA ALA A 93 -6.45 -3.99 5.29
C ALA A 93 -6.99 -5.15 4.44
N ARG A 94 -7.31 -6.29 5.07
CA ARG A 94 -7.97 -7.42 4.38
C ARG A 94 -9.39 -7.08 3.94
N GLY A 95 -10.15 -6.35 4.77
CA GLY A 95 -11.48 -5.86 4.43
C GLY A 95 -11.45 -4.88 3.25
N ASP A 96 -10.53 -3.92 3.28
CA ASP A 96 -10.34 -2.96 2.19
C ASP A 96 -9.88 -3.63 0.91
N ALA A 97 -8.95 -4.60 0.98
CA ALA A 97 -8.53 -5.36 -0.19
C ALA A 97 -9.70 -6.14 -0.82
N ALA A 98 -10.55 -6.79 -0.01
CA ALA A 98 -11.74 -7.48 -0.50
C ALA A 98 -12.72 -6.49 -1.17
N ARG A 99 -12.96 -5.34 -0.55
CA ARG A 99 -13.81 -4.28 -1.10
C ARG A 99 -13.28 -3.76 -2.43
N ILE A 100 -11.97 -3.47 -2.54
CA ILE A 100 -11.34 -3.03 -3.79
C ILE A 100 -11.51 -4.07 -4.90
N ILE A 101 -11.34 -5.36 -4.58
CA ILE A 101 -11.52 -6.44 -5.56
C ILE A 101 -12.97 -6.51 -6.04
N ASP A 102 -13.94 -6.38 -5.14
CA ASP A 102 -15.35 -6.43 -5.49
C ASP A 102 -15.79 -5.19 -6.29
N GLU A 103 -15.34 -4.00 -5.91
CA GLU A 103 -15.53 -2.76 -6.68
C GLU A 103 -14.91 -2.88 -8.09
N ALA A 104 -13.70 -3.44 -8.20
CA ALA A 104 -13.04 -3.65 -9.48
C ALA A 104 -13.78 -4.65 -10.37
N LYS A 105 -14.32 -5.74 -9.80
CA LYS A 105 -15.16 -6.70 -10.54
C LYS A 105 -16.43 -6.05 -11.06
N GLN A 106 -17.13 -5.28 -10.20
CA GLN A 106 -18.36 -4.58 -10.61
C GLN A 106 -18.07 -3.55 -11.71
N ALA A 107 -17.00 -2.77 -11.57
CA ALA A 107 -16.56 -1.83 -12.60
C ALA A 107 -16.21 -2.56 -13.91
N GLY A 108 -15.53 -3.70 -13.83
CA GLY A 108 -15.20 -4.54 -14.98
C GLY A 108 -16.45 -5.07 -15.71
N GLU A 109 -17.43 -5.58 -14.98
CA GLU A 109 -18.70 -6.02 -15.56
C GLU A 109 -19.49 -4.87 -16.19
N ASN A 110 -19.51 -3.70 -15.57
CA ASN A 110 -20.14 -2.51 -16.13
C ASN A 110 -19.48 -2.08 -17.44
N VAL A 111 -18.14 -2.03 -17.48
CA VAL A 111 -17.38 -1.71 -18.69
C VAL A 111 -17.63 -2.75 -19.78
N ARG A 112 -17.64 -4.05 -19.44
CA ARG A 112 -17.95 -5.12 -20.38
C ARG A 112 -19.35 -4.94 -20.99
N ASN A 113 -20.35 -4.67 -20.16
CA ASN A 113 -21.72 -4.47 -20.63
C ASN A 113 -21.84 -3.22 -21.51
N ASP A 114 -21.15 -2.13 -21.15
CA ASP A 114 -21.15 -0.89 -21.92
C ASP A 114 -20.47 -1.08 -23.30
N ILE A 115 -19.35 -1.83 -23.35
CA ILE A 115 -18.69 -2.20 -24.61
C ILE A 115 -19.62 -3.05 -25.49
N ILE A 116 -20.28 -4.06 -24.92
CA ILE A 116 -21.22 -4.91 -25.66
C ILE A 116 -22.40 -4.09 -26.19
N ALA A 117 -22.96 -3.19 -25.36
CA ALA A 117 -24.06 -2.33 -25.76
C ALA A 117 -23.65 -1.39 -26.92
N LYS A 118 -22.47 -0.76 -26.83
CA LYS A 118 -21.91 0.06 -27.91
C LYS A 118 -21.67 -0.73 -29.18
N ALA A 119 -21.07 -1.92 -29.07
CA ALA A 119 -20.83 -2.79 -30.22
C ALA A 119 -22.13 -3.20 -30.93
N ASN A 120 -23.18 -3.52 -30.18
CA ASN A 120 -24.49 -3.83 -30.75
C ASN A 120 -25.11 -2.61 -31.45
N ALA A 121 -25.05 -1.43 -30.83
CA ALA A 121 -25.57 -0.19 -31.43
C ALA A 121 -24.81 0.19 -32.71
N GLU A 122 -23.48 0.03 -32.72
CA GLU A 122 -22.66 0.23 -33.92
C GLU A 122 -23.00 -0.79 -35.01
N ALA A 123 -23.18 -2.07 -34.66
CA ALA A 123 -23.56 -3.11 -35.60
C ALA A 123 -24.93 -2.83 -36.24
N GLU A 124 -25.93 -2.43 -35.44
CA GLU A 124 -27.24 -2.00 -35.93
C GLU A 124 -27.12 -0.79 -36.87
N GLY A 125 -26.27 0.18 -36.52
CA GLY A 125 -25.98 1.34 -37.36
C GLY A 125 -25.35 0.97 -38.70
N ILE A 126 -24.39 0.03 -38.72
CA ILE A 126 -23.77 -0.47 -39.94
C ILE A 126 -24.80 -1.20 -40.80
N ILE A 127 -25.63 -2.07 -40.22
CA ILE A 127 -26.67 -2.79 -40.95
C ILE A 127 -27.70 -1.81 -41.54
N GLY A 128 -28.10 -0.78 -40.79
CA GLY A 128 -29.03 0.25 -41.27
C GLY A 128 -28.47 1.04 -42.45
N LYS A 129 -27.19 1.43 -42.39
CA LYS A 129 -26.49 2.08 -43.51
C LYS A 129 -26.39 1.17 -44.71
N ALA A 130 -25.95 -0.08 -44.52
CA ALA A 130 -25.82 -1.06 -45.59
C ALA A 130 -27.15 -1.33 -46.30
N ARG A 131 -28.28 -1.38 -45.57
CA ARG A 131 -29.62 -1.49 -46.17
C ARG A 131 -29.97 -0.27 -47.03
N THR A 132 -29.71 0.93 -46.51
CA THR A 132 -29.98 2.19 -47.22
C THR A 132 -29.14 2.30 -48.50
N GLU A 133 -27.87 1.92 -48.43
CA GLU A 133 -26.96 1.86 -49.57
C GLU A 133 -27.42 0.81 -50.59
N ALA A 134 -27.83 -0.38 -50.14
CA ALA A 134 -28.35 -1.44 -51.01
C ALA A 134 -29.63 -1.02 -51.74
N ASP A 135 -30.56 -0.33 -51.06
CA ASP A 135 -31.78 0.19 -51.69
C ASP A 135 -31.46 1.27 -52.73
N THR A 136 -30.50 2.15 -52.43
CA THR A 136 -30.02 3.19 -53.35
C THR A 136 -29.37 2.58 -54.59
N GLU A 137 -28.50 1.59 -54.41
CA GLU A 137 -27.81 0.92 -55.50
C GLU A 137 -28.77 0.09 -56.36
N LYS A 138 -29.78 -0.55 -55.74
CA LYS A 138 -30.86 -1.22 -56.47
C LYS A 138 -31.66 -0.24 -57.33
N ALA A 139 -31.98 0.95 -56.81
CA ALA A 139 -32.69 1.98 -57.57
C ALA A 139 -31.85 2.46 -58.76
N ARG A 140 -30.54 2.67 -58.57
CA ARG A 140 -29.60 3.00 -59.64
C ARG A 140 -29.53 1.90 -60.70
N ALA A 141 -29.33 0.64 -60.29
CA ALA A 141 -29.28 -0.50 -61.21
C ALA A 141 -30.57 -0.66 -62.03
N LEU A 142 -31.73 -0.38 -61.44
CA LEU A 142 -33.02 -0.38 -62.16
C LEU A 142 -33.13 0.78 -63.17
N GLN A 143 -32.59 1.95 -62.84
CA GLN A 143 -32.55 3.08 -63.75
C GLN A 143 -31.63 2.80 -64.94
N ASP A 144 -30.44 2.25 -64.68
CA ASP A 144 -29.46 1.88 -65.71
C ASP A 144 -30.04 0.82 -66.64
N ALA A 145 -30.67 -0.23 -66.08
CA ALA A 145 -31.34 -1.26 -66.88
C ALA A 145 -32.47 -0.71 -67.77
N ARG A 146 -33.22 0.30 -67.30
CA ARG A 146 -34.25 0.97 -68.11
C ARG A 146 -33.63 1.78 -69.26
N SER A 147 -32.52 2.47 -68.99
CA SER A 147 -31.77 3.20 -70.01
C SER A 147 -31.23 2.25 -71.09
N ASP A 148 -30.65 1.13 -70.69
CA ASP A 148 -30.13 0.11 -71.60
C ASP A 148 -31.24 -0.51 -72.45
N MET A 149 -32.42 -0.79 -71.87
CA MET A 149 -33.58 -1.25 -72.62
C MET A 149 -34.10 -0.21 -73.63
N ALA A 150 -34.09 1.08 -73.27
CA ALA A 150 -34.50 2.15 -74.17
C ALA A 150 -33.54 2.24 -75.37
N ASN A 151 -32.23 2.19 -75.12
CA ASN A 151 -31.20 2.18 -76.16
C ASN A 151 -31.33 0.96 -77.08
N LEU A 152 -31.51 -0.24 -76.51
CA LEU A 152 -31.69 -1.46 -77.30
C LEU A 152 -32.97 -1.43 -78.16
N SER A 153 -34.03 -0.82 -77.63
CA SER A 153 -35.29 -0.63 -78.37
C SER A 153 -35.12 0.37 -79.53
N LEU A 154 -34.38 1.45 -79.32
CA LEU A 154 -34.03 2.41 -80.37
C LEU A 154 -33.17 1.74 -81.46
N ASP A 155 -32.14 1.00 -81.08
CA ASP A 155 -31.28 0.24 -82.01
C ASP A 155 -32.08 -0.76 -82.85
N LEU A 156 -33.05 -1.46 -82.23
CA LEU A 156 -33.93 -2.39 -82.92
C LEU A 156 -34.87 -1.65 -83.88
N ALA A 157 -35.49 -0.55 -83.44
CA ALA A 157 -36.35 0.27 -84.27
C ALA A 157 -35.58 0.84 -85.48
N GLU A 158 -34.35 1.31 -85.28
CA GLU A 158 -33.47 1.79 -86.35
C GLU A 158 -33.16 0.69 -87.37
N LYS A 159 -32.85 -0.53 -86.90
CA LYS A 159 -32.62 -1.69 -87.79
C LYS A 159 -33.88 -2.08 -88.57
N VAL A 160 -35.06 -2.06 -87.95
CA VAL A 160 -36.33 -2.37 -88.63
C VAL A 160 -36.64 -1.33 -89.69
N VAL A 161 -36.56 -0.03 -89.36
CA VAL A 161 -36.81 1.07 -90.31
C VAL A 161 -35.83 1.00 -91.49
N ARG A 162 -34.54 0.75 -91.21
CA ARG A 162 -33.52 0.59 -92.25
C ARG A 162 -33.82 -0.57 -93.20
N ASN A 163 -34.35 -1.68 -92.69
CA ASN A 163 -34.73 -2.84 -93.49
C ASN A 163 -36.10 -2.71 -94.17
N SER A 164 -36.99 -1.83 -93.71
CA SER A 164 -38.32 -1.60 -94.29
C SER A 164 -38.37 -0.48 -95.34
N ILE A 165 -37.29 0.28 -95.50
CA ILE A 165 -37.20 1.32 -96.54
C ILE A 165 -36.91 0.68 -97.90
N ASP A 166 -37.97 0.51 -98.68
CA ASP A 166 -37.94 0.30 -100.14
C ASP A 166 -38.18 1.65 -100.86
N ARG A 167 -37.85 1.75 -102.15
CA ARG A 167 -38.08 2.92 -103.00
C ARG A 167 -39.53 3.41 -102.95
N ASP A 168 -40.49 2.50 -102.82
CA ASP A 168 -41.92 2.85 -102.73
C ASP A 168 -42.28 3.50 -101.37
N ALA A 169 -41.67 3.06 -100.28
CA ALA A 169 -41.87 3.66 -98.95
C ALA A 169 -41.29 5.09 -98.90
N GLN A 170 -40.11 5.31 -99.48
CA GLN A 170 -39.49 6.64 -99.62
C GLN A 170 -40.38 7.61 -100.42
N ARG A 171 -40.99 7.12 -101.51
CA ARG A 171 -41.86 7.96 -102.35
C ARG A 171 -43.13 8.39 -101.61
N SER A 172 -43.75 7.49 -100.86
CA SER A 172 -44.95 7.81 -100.05
C SER A 172 -44.67 8.79 -98.90
N LEU A 173 -43.49 8.71 -98.27
CA LEU A 173 -43.09 9.64 -97.20
C LEU A 173 -42.85 11.05 -97.74
N VAL A 174 -42.27 11.17 -98.94
CA VAL A 174 -42.10 12.46 -99.62
C VAL A 174 -43.45 13.08 -99.99
N GLU A 175 -44.37 12.28 -100.54
CA GLU A 175 -45.73 12.75 -100.87
C GLU A 175 -46.51 13.19 -99.61
N ALA A 176 -46.39 12.45 -98.50
CA ALA A 176 -47.02 12.83 -97.23
C ALA A 176 -46.44 14.12 -96.63
N TYR A 177 -45.12 14.32 -96.70
CA TYR A 177 -44.47 15.56 -96.23
C TYR A 177 -44.85 16.77 -97.09
N LEU A 178 -44.91 16.60 -98.42
CA LEU A 178 -45.39 17.63 -99.33
C LEU A 178 -46.86 18.00 -99.06
N ALA A 179 -47.71 17.01 -98.78
CA ALA A 179 -49.12 17.24 -98.42
C ALA A 179 -49.30 17.97 -97.08
N ASP A 180 -48.43 17.74 -96.10
CA ASP A 180 -48.48 18.43 -94.80
C ASP A 180 -47.97 19.88 -94.91
N LEU A 181 -46.96 20.14 -95.74
CA LEU A 181 -46.52 21.50 -96.08
C LEU A 181 -47.60 22.29 -96.84
N ASP A 182 -48.32 21.66 -97.77
CA ASP A 182 -49.46 22.26 -98.46
C ASP A 182 -50.61 22.59 -97.50
N ARG A 183 -50.80 21.78 -96.44
CA ARG A 183 -51.76 22.08 -95.37
C ARG A 183 -51.32 23.19 -94.42
N MET A 184 -50.02 23.38 -94.22
CA MET A 184 -49.48 24.46 -93.39
C MET A 184 -49.35 25.78 -94.17
N SER A 185 -49.35 25.75 -95.50
CA SER A 185 -49.24 26.94 -96.37
C SER A 185 -50.58 27.48 -96.91
N ASN A 186 -51.70 26.80 -96.61
CA ASN A 186 -53.07 27.32 -96.69
C ASN A 186 -53.58 27.70 -95.30
#